data_AF-A0A9D7MXB2-F1
#
_entry.id   AF-A0A9D7MXB2-F1
#
_cell.length_a   1.000
_cell.length_b   1.000
_cell.length_c   1.000
_cell.angle_alpha   90.00
_cell.angle_beta   90.00
_cell.angle_gamma   90.00
#
_symmetry.space_group_name_H-M   'P 1'
#
loop_
_entity.id
_entity.type
_entity.pdbx_description
1 polymer ?
#
loop_
_entity_poly.entity_id
_entity_poly.type
_entity_poly.pdbx_seq_one_letter_code
_entity_poly.pdbx_strand_id
1 'polypeptide(L)' 'MFLYDPLKKIVAGIHSGWKGSAGKILTLTINELHERFDVEPSHLIAYIGPCISAKIMKWGRSR' A
#
# COMPACT_ATOMS: atom_id res chain seq x y z
N MET A 1 4.58 -3.40 2.97
CA MET A 1 3.75 -3.88 1.85
C MET A 1 4.52 -3.65 0.58
N PHE A 2 4.42 -4.56 -0.38
CA PHE A 2 4.98 -4.39 -1.72
C PHE A 2 3.89 -4.50 -2.77
N LEU A 3 4.01 -3.72 -3.84
CA LEU A 3 3.25 -3.89 -5.07
C LEU A 3 4.22 -4.30 -6.18
N TYR A 4 3.79 -5.21 -7.04
CA TYR A 4 4.56 -5.67 -8.18
C TYR A 4 3.70 -5.74 -9.43
N ASP A 5 4.14 -5.10 -10.51
CA ASP A 5 3.59 -5.32 -11.85
C ASP A 5 4.53 -6.29 -12.60
N PRO A 6 4.08 -7.52 -12.93
CA PRO A 6 4.89 -8.49 -13.65
C PRO A 6 5.12 -8.15 -15.11
N LEU A 7 4.22 -7.40 -15.75
CA LEU A 7 4.32 -7.03 -17.16
C LEU A 7 5.37 -5.93 -17.35
N LYS A 8 5.35 -4.91 -16.49
CA LYS A 8 6.33 -3.81 -16.53
C LYS A 8 7.58 -4.05 -15.68
N LYS A 9 7.59 -5.08 -14.84
CA LYS A 9 8.67 -5.43 -13.90
C LYS A 9 8.99 -4.29 -12.92
N ILE A 10 7.94 -3.61 -12.44
CA ILE A 10 8.06 -2.49 -11.50
C ILE A 10 7.67 -2.96 -10.09
N VAL A 11 8.46 -2.57 -9.09
CA VAL A 11 8.19 -2.84 -7.68
C VAL A 11 8.05 -1.52 -6.93
N ALA A 12 7.04 -1.43 -6.06
CA ALA A 12 6.90 -0.34 -5.10
C ALA A 12 6.91 -0.86 -3.66
N GLY A 13 7.71 -0.24 -2.79
CA GLY A 13 7.73 -0.51 -1.35
C GLY A 13 6.93 0.53 -0.58
N ILE A 14 5.98 0.07 0.23
CA ILE A 14 5.02 0.94 0.94
C ILE A 14 5.05 0.64 2.44
N HIS A 15 5.31 1.66 3.24
CA HIS A 15 5.13 1.63 4.70
C HIS A 15 3.74 2.15 5.07
N SER A 16 2.80 1.23 5.31
CA SER A 16 1.40 1.57 5.63
C SER A 16 1.07 1.32 7.11
N GLY A 17 1.68 2.08 8.01
CA GLY A 17 1.25 2.14 9.42
C GLY A 17 -0.16 2.75 9.57
N TRP A 18 -0.65 2.89 10.80
CA TRP A 18 -2.01 3.43 11.07
C TRP A 18 -2.22 4.81 10.43
N LYS A 19 -1.24 5.71 10.56
CA LYS A 19 -1.32 7.09 10.04
C LYS A 19 -1.29 7.11 8.51
N GLY A 20 -0.41 6.30 7.90
CA GLY A 20 -0.31 6.18 6.45
C GLY A 20 -1.57 5.57 5.84
N SER A 21 -2.13 4.55 6.50
CA SER A 21 -3.39 3.92 6.09
C SER A 21 -4.57 4.90 6.17
N ALA A 22 -4.68 5.68 7.25
CA ALA A 22 -5.67 6.76 7.37
C ALA A 22 -5.50 7.84 6.28
N GLY A 23 -4.25 8.13 5.91
CA GLY A 23 -3.90 9.01 4.79
C GLY A 23 -3.99 8.38 3.40
N LYS A 24 -4.53 7.16 3.27
CA LYS A 24 -4.71 6.44 2.00
C LYS A 24 -3.40 6.27 1.19
N ILE A 25 -2.27 6.04 1.86
CA ILE A 25 -0.95 5.95 1.21
C ILE A 25 -0.89 4.89 0.09
N LEU A 26 -1.64 3.79 0.22
CA LEU A 26 -1.74 2.76 -0.82
C LEU A 26 -2.38 3.31 -2.10
N THR A 27 -3.52 4.01 -2.00
CA THR A 27 -4.21 4.61 -3.15
C THR A 27 -3.33 5.65 -3.84
N LEU A 28 -2.68 6.51 -3.06
CA LEU A 28 -1.75 7.50 -3.60
C LEU A 28 -0.60 6.84 -4.36
N THR A 29 -0.07 5.73 -3.85
CA THR A 29 1.00 4.98 -4.52
C THR A 29 0.52 4.32 -5.82
N ILE A 30 -0.69 3.73 -5.84
CA ILE A 30 -1.26 3.14 -7.06
C ILE A 30 -1.49 4.22 -8.13
N ASN A 31 -2.02 5.38 -7.76
CA ASN A 31 -2.23 6.48 -8.70
C ASN A 31 -0.90 6.99 -9.27
N GLU A 32 0.11 7.15 -8.44
CA GLU A 32 1.46 7.53 -8.88
C GLU A 32 2.06 6.50 -9.85
N LEU A 33 1.87 5.21 -9.58
CA LEU A 33 2.31 4.13 -10.48
C LEU A 33 1.59 4.19 -11.84
N HIS A 34 0.29 4.42 -11.83
CA HIS A 34 -0.50 4.57 -13.06
C HIS A 34 -0.10 5.84 -13.83
N GLU A 35 -0.04 6.99 -13.18
CA GLU A 35 0.22 8.29 -13.82
C GLU A 35 1.66 8.42 -14.35
N ARG A 36 2.65 7.90 -13.64
CA ARG A 36 4.08 8.10 -13.99
C ARG A 36 4.71 6.93 -14.70
N PHE A 37 4.20 5.73 -14.49
CA PHE A 37 4.79 4.50 -15.00
C PHE A 37 3.81 3.68 -15.85
N ASP A 38 2.61 4.22 -16.09
CA ASP A 38 1.57 3.61 -16.93
C ASP A 38 1.14 2.22 -16.42
N VAL A 39 1.35 1.96 -15.12
CA VAL A 39 1.01 0.68 -14.49
C VAL A 39 -0.50 0.59 -14.32
N GLU A 40 -1.09 -0.42 -14.94
CA GLU A 40 -2.52 -0.72 -14.77
C GLU A 40 -2.77 -1.37 -13.39
N PRO A 41 -3.70 -0.83 -12.58
CA PRO A 41 -3.99 -1.36 -11.25
C PRO A 41 -4.42 -2.83 -11.25
N SER A 42 -5.03 -3.31 -12.33
CA SER A 42 -5.47 -4.71 -12.50
C SER A 42 -4.31 -5.70 -12.61
N HIS A 43 -3.11 -5.25 -12.97
CA HIS A 43 -1.91 -6.11 -13.07
C HIS A 43 -1.13 -6.20 -11.76
N LEU A 44 -1.45 -5.35 -10.78
CA LEU A 44 -0.70 -5.26 -9.54
C LEU A 44 -0.93 -6.47 -8.64
N ILE A 45 0.17 -7.11 -8.27
CA ILE A 45 0.21 -8.11 -7.21
C ILE A 45 0.62 -7.41 -5.92
N ALA A 46 -0.21 -7.53 -4.88
CA ALA A 46 0.06 -6.96 -3.57
C ALA A 46 0.57 -8.03 -2.60
N TYR A 47 1.72 -7.74 -1.97
CA TYR A 47 2.25 -8.53 -0.87
C TYR A 47 2.16 -7.75 0.45
N ILE A 48 1.40 -8.29 1.40
CA ILE A 48 1.27 -7.74 2.74
C ILE A 48 2.18 -8.55 3.67
N GLY A 49 3.30 -7.96 4.08
CA GLY A 49 4.21 -8.58 5.03
C GLY A 49 3.65 -8.61 6.45
N PRO A 50 4.36 -9.26 7.40
CA PRO A 50 3.95 -9.33 8.80
C PRO A 50 3.68 -7.95 9.39
N CYS A 51 2.57 -7.82 10.12
CA CYS A 51 2.16 -6.60 10.78
C CYS A 51 1.35 -6.89 12.04
N ILE A 52 1.09 -5.86 12.85
CA ILE A 52 0.24 -5.97 14.03
C ILE A 52 -1.17 -6.41 13.60
N SER A 53 -1.71 -7.45 14.24
CA SER A 53 -3.06 -7.90 13.93
C SER A 53 -4.10 -6.92 14.47
N ALA A 54 -5.24 -6.83 13.77
CA ALA A 54 -6.39 -6.03 14.22
C ALA A 54 -6.86 -6.44 15.62
N LYS A 55 -6.65 -7.70 16.02
CA LYS A 55 -7.04 -8.24 17.34
C LYS A 55 -6.31 -7.57 18.50
N ILE A 56 -5.04 -7.21 18.30
CA ILE A 56 -4.19 -6.67 19.39
C ILE A 56 -3.90 -5.18 19.24
N MET A 57 -4.20 -4.60 18.08
CA MET A 57 -4.04 -3.17 17.84
C MET A 57 -5.00 -2.38 18.74
N LYS A 58 -4.44 -1.58 19.65
CA LYS A 58 -5.19 -0.64 20.49
C LYS A 58 -4.94 0.78 20.00
N TRP A 59 -5.99 1.48 19.63
CA TRP A 59 -5.96 2.90 19.31
C TRP A 59 -6.44 3.70 20.53
N GLY A 60 -5.68 4.72 20.94
CA GLY A 60 -6.16 5.68 21.93
C GLY A 60 -7.25 6.54 21.29
N ARG A 61 -8.40 6.73 21.94
CA ARG A 61 -9.42 7.66 21.43
C ARG A 61 -8.78 9.04 21.32
N SER A 62 -8.72 9.61 20.12
CA SER A 62 -8.49 11.04 19.96
C SER A 62 -9.69 11.74 20.60
N ARG A 63 -9.42 12.53 21.65
CA ARG A 63 -10.39 13.48 22.18
C ARG A 63 -10.72 14.53 21.12
#